data_AF-A0A3C2EF36-F1
#
_entry.id   AF-A0A3C2EF36-F1
#
_cell.length_a   1.000
_cell.length_b   1.000
_cell.length_c   1.000
_cell.angle_alpha   90.00
_cell.angle_beta   90.00
_cell.angle_gamma   90.00
#
_symmetry.space_group_name_H-M   'P 1'
#
loop_
_entity.id
_entity.type
_entity.pdbx_description
1 polymer ?
#
loop_
_entity_poly.entity_id
_entity_poly.type
_entity_poly.pdbx_seq_one_letter_code
_entity_poly.pdbx_strand_id
1 'polypeptide(L)'
;LAALVAGTKYRGQFEERMKAIMNELEKNNDIILFIDEIHTMVGAGGATGSLDASNIFKPALARGELQCIGASTLDEYRQHIEKDGALDRRFQKVLVDPPSAEETIHILQNIKSKYEEFHRVEYTNEAISACVYLS
;
A
#
# COMPACT_ATOMS: atom_id res chain seq x y z
N LEU A 1 -8.42 -2.30 -2.18
CA LEU A 1 -8.89 -3.71 -2.36
C LEU A 1 -10.41 -3.91 -2.30
N ALA A 2 -11.18 -3.13 -1.53
CA ALA A 2 -12.62 -3.35 -1.36
C ALA A 2 -13.42 -3.44 -2.66
N ALA A 3 -13.11 -2.65 -3.70
CA ALA A 3 -13.79 -2.71 -5.00
C ALA A 3 -13.47 -3.99 -5.81
N LEU A 4 -12.28 -4.58 -5.63
CA LEU A 4 -11.88 -5.82 -6.31
C LEU A 4 -12.60 -7.03 -5.71
N VAL A 5 -12.79 -7.02 -4.39
CA VAL A 5 -13.44 -8.08 -3.62
C VAL A 5 -14.98 -7.91 -3.61
N ALA A 6 -15.48 -6.69 -3.75
CA ALA A 6 -16.92 -6.41 -3.81
C ALA A 6 -17.56 -7.09 -5.03
N GLY A 7 -18.49 -8.01 -4.76
CA GLY A 7 -19.24 -8.73 -5.78
C GLY A 7 -18.56 -9.97 -6.37
N THR A 8 -17.37 -10.35 -5.90
CA THR A 8 -16.77 -11.65 -6.25
C THR A 8 -17.14 -12.68 -5.20
N LYS A 9 -18.05 -13.59 -5.55
CA LYS A 9 -18.50 -14.68 -4.64
C LYS A 9 -17.57 -15.90 -4.71
N TYR A 10 -16.73 -15.97 -5.76
CA TYR A 10 -15.88 -17.10 -6.09
C TYR A 10 -14.47 -16.66 -6.49
N ARG A 11 -13.46 -17.46 -6.12
CA ARG A 11 -12.03 -17.23 -6.40
C ARG A 11 -11.72 -16.87 -7.86
N GLY A 12 -12.32 -17.59 -8.81
CA GLY A 12 -12.09 -17.36 -10.24
C GLY A 12 -12.53 -15.98 -10.73
N GLN A 13 -13.58 -15.40 -10.14
CA GLN A 13 -14.07 -14.06 -10.53
C GLN A 13 -13.08 -12.97 -10.13
N PHE A 14 -12.37 -13.15 -9.01
CA PHE A 14 -11.31 -12.24 -8.62
C PHE A 14 -10.12 -12.33 -9.59
N GLU A 15 -9.66 -13.54 -9.91
CA GLU A 15 -8.55 -13.74 -10.86
C GLU A 15 -8.89 -13.17 -12.25
N GLU A 16 -10.11 -13.35 -12.73
CA GLU A 16 -10.57 -12.81 -14.02
C GLU A 16 -10.57 -11.28 -14.04
N ARG A 17 -11.06 -10.64 -12.97
CA ARG A 17 -11.00 -9.17 -12.81
C ARG A 17 -9.57 -8.67 -12.76
N MET A 18 -8.69 -9.35 -12.03
CA MET A 18 -7.27 -9.00 -11.97
C MET A 18 -6.61 -9.11 -13.34
N LYS A 19 -6.89 -10.18 -14.10
CA LYS A 19 -6.39 -10.31 -15.48
C LYS A 19 -6.91 -9.21 -16.39
N ALA A 20 -8.18 -8.83 -16.28
CA ALA A 20 -8.73 -7.73 -17.05
C ALA A 20 -8.01 -6.41 -16.75
N ILE A 21 -7.73 -6.12 -15.48
CA ILE A 21 -6.96 -4.95 -15.08
C ILE A 21 -5.53 -5.00 -15.64
N MET A 22 -4.86 -6.15 -15.51
CA MET A 22 -3.50 -6.33 -16.05
C MET A 22 -3.46 -6.11 -17.57
N ASN A 23 -4.43 -6.64 -18.32
CA ASN A 23 -4.52 -6.44 -19.76
C ASN A 23 -4.68 -4.95 -20.14
N GLU A 24 -5.34 -4.15 -19.30
CA GLU A 24 -5.47 -2.70 -19.53
C GLU A 24 -4.20 -1.93 -19.15
N LEU A 25 -3.48 -2.40 -18.12
CA LEU A 25 -2.17 -1.84 -17.74
C LEU A 25 -1.10 -2.14 -18.80
N GLU A 26 -1.07 -3.35 -19.35
CA GLU A 26 -0.11 -3.75 -20.41
C GLU A 26 -0.31 -2.95 -21.72
N LYS A 27 -1.51 -2.41 -21.96
CA LYS A 27 -1.80 -1.57 -23.15
C LYS A 27 -1.40 -0.11 -22.98
N ASN A 28 -1.20 0.36 -21.74
CA ASN A 28 -1.03 1.78 -21.43
C ASN A 28 0.19 1.98 -20.52
N ASN A 29 1.32 2.38 -21.12
CA ASN A 29 2.58 2.58 -20.39
C ASN A 29 2.60 3.84 -19.49
N ASP A 30 1.59 4.71 -19.59
CA ASP A 30 1.52 5.97 -18.82
C ASP A 30 0.76 5.83 -17.49
N ILE A 31 0.56 4.59 -17.00
CA ILE A 31 -0.16 4.30 -15.76
C ILE A 31 0.81 3.86 -14.66
N ILE A 32 0.74 4.54 -13.52
CA ILE A 32 1.43 4.11 -12.28
C ILE A 32 0.39 3.50 -11.35
N LEU A 33 0.52 2.20 -11.08
CA LEU A 33 -0.34 1.50 -10.13
C LEU A 33 0.16 1.71 -8.70
N PHE A 34 -0.68 2.25 -7.82
CA PHE A 34 -0.39 2.28 -6.39
C PHE A 34 -1.05 1.09 -5.69
N ILE A 35 -0.28 0.36 -4.88
CA ILE A 35 -0.74 -0.78 -4.09
C ILE A 35 -0.40 -0.50 -2.62
N ASP A 36 -1.41 -0.12 -1.86
CA ASP A 36 -1.27 -0.08 -0.40
C ASP A 36 -1.20 -1.52 0.14
N GLU A 37 -0.41 -1.72 1.18
CA GLU A 37 -0.15 -3.04 1.78
C GLU A 37 0.18 -4.14 0.75
N ILE A 38 1.19 -3.91 -0.10
CA ILE A 38 1.51 -4.80 -1.24
C ILE A 38 1.79 -6.26 -0.83
N HIS A 39 2.24 -6.49 0.40
CA HIS A 39 2.44 -7.83 0.95
C HIS A 39 1.14 -8.65 0.97
N THR A 40 -0.04 -8.04 1.03
CA THR A 40 -1.35 -8.72 0.99
C THR A 40 -1.59 -9.40 -0.36
N MET A 41 -0.99 -8.91 -1.44
CA MET A 41 -1.09 -9.49 -2.79
C MET A 41 -0.12 -10.66 -3.00
N VAL A 42 0.90 -10.78 -2.14
CA VAL A 42 2.00 -11.76 -2.26
C VAL A 42 1.94 -12.84 -1.19
N GLY A 43 1.43 -12.50 -0.01
CA GLY A 43 1.41 -13.31 1.19
C GLY A 43 0.03 -13.79 1.62
N ALA A 44 -1.01 -13.62 0.80
CA ALA A 44 -2.37 -13.98 1.19
C ALA A 44 -2.43 -15.44 1.71
N GLY A 45 -1.62 -16.35 1.16
CA GLY A 45 -1.58 -17.82 1.34
C GLY A 45 -1.57 -18.46 2.74
N GLY A 46 -1.68 -17.71 3.84
CA GLY A 46 -1.65 -18.26 5.21
C GLY A 46 -2.99 -18.82 5.73
N ALA A 47 -4.12 -18.33 5.21
CA ALA A 47 -5.45 -18.81 5.60
C ALA A 47 -6.13 -19.53 4.43
N THR A 48 -6.76 -20.67 4.73
CA THR A 48 -7.58 -21.49 3.82
C THR A 48 -8.57 -20.61 3.01
N GLY A 49 -8.20 -20.20 1.80
CA GLY A 49 -9.07 -19.37 0.93
C GLY A 49 -8.44 -18.08 0.41
N SER A 50 -7.20 -17.80 0.75
CA SER A 50 -6.48 -16.62 0.29
C SER A 50 -5.92 -16.77 -1.13
N LEU A 51 -6.13 -15.72 -1.93
CA LEU A 51 -5.74 -15.66 -3.34
C LEU A 51 -4.30 -15.18 -3.46
N ASP A 52 -3.40 -16.07 -3.88
CA ASP A 52 -2.05 -15.70 -4.28
C ASP A 52 -2.10 -15.01 -5.66
N ALA A 53 -2.30 -13.69 -5.64
CA ALA A 53 -2.30 -12.86 -6.83
C ALA A 53 -0.89 -12.61 -7.38
N SER A 54 0.17 -13.01 -6.66
CA SER A 54 1.56 -12.76 -7.06
C SER A 54 1.90 -13.37 -8.42
N ASN A 55 1.31 -14.51 -8.74
CA ASN A 55 1.52 -15.20 -10.02
C ASN A 55 0.99 -14.41 -11.23
N ILE A 56 0.05 -13.50 -11.01
CA ILE A 56 -0.48 -12.62 -12.05
C ILE A 56 0.48 -11.44 -12.31
N PHE A 57 1.10 -10.90 -11.25
CA PHE A 57 1.99 -9.73 -11.36
C PHE A 57 3.42 -10.07 -11.76
N LYS A 58 3.95 -11.21 -11.31
CA LYS A 58 5.34 -11.62 -11.56
C LYS A 58 5.76 -11.50 -13.03
N PRO A 59 4.98 -11.97 -14.03
CA PRO A 59 5.36 -11.85 -15.43
C PRO A 59 5.42 -10.39 -15.91
N ALA A 60 4.43 -9.57 -15.56
CA ALA A 60 4.36 -8.17 -15.99
C ALA A 60 5.46 -7.30 -15.34
N LEU A 61 5.73 -7.52 -14.04
CA LEU A 61 6.87 -6.91 -13.33
C LEU A 61 8.20 -7.35 -13.93
N ALA A 62 8.31 -8.61 -14.38
CA ALA A 62 9.54 -9.12 -14.96
C ALA A 62 9.84 -8.54 -16.35
N ARG A 63 8.79 -8.27 -17.14
CA ARG A 63 8.88 -7.64 -18.47
C ARG A 63 8.98 -6.11 -18.41
N GLY A 64 8.67 -5.50 -17.26
CA GLY A 64 8.64 -4.04 -17.10
C GLY A 64 7.38 -3.39 -17.71
N GLU A 65 6.35 -4.19 -17.98
CA GLU A 65 5.06 -3.72 -18.51
C GLU A 65 4.13 -3.20 -17.41
N LEU A 66 4.46 -3.47 -16.15
CA LEU A 66 3.75 -2.94 -14.98
C LEU A 66 4.65 -1.99 -14.21
N GLN A 67 4.29 -0.71 -14.21
CA GLN A 67 4.85 0.28 -13.30
C GLN A 67 3.98 0.39 -12.05
N CYS A 68 4.55 0.11 -10.89
CA CYS A 68 3.81 0.24 -9.63
C CYS A 68 4.66 0.77 -8.48
N ILE A 69 3.98 1.33 -7.49
CA ILE A 69 4.51 1.72 -6.19
C ILE A 69 3.74 0.92 -5.14
N GLY A 70 4.47 0.13 -4.37
CA GLY A 70 3.93 -0.63 -3.24
C GLY A 70 4.28 0.02 -1.92
N ALA A 71 3.31 0.14 -1.01
CA ALA A 71 3.56 0.50 0.38
C ALA A 71 3.48 -0.76 1.26
N SER A 72 4.36 -0.88 2.25
CA SER A 72 4.36 -1.96 3.24
C SER A 72 5.20 -1.56 4.44
N THR A 73 4.97 -2.21 5.59
CA THR A 73 5.95 -2.16 6.67
C THR A 73 7.19 -2.97 6.32
N LEU A 74 8.32 -2.65 6.97
CA LEU A 74 9.58 -3.37 6.77
C LEU A 74 9.48 -4.86 7.13
N ASP A 75 8.74 -5.18 8.19
CA ASP A 75 8.57 -6.56 8.65
C ASP A 75 7.76 -7.39 7.65
N GLU A 76 6.67 -6.84 7.12
CA GLU A 76 5.87 -7.51 6.10
C GLU A 76 6.65 -7.69 4.79
N TYR A 77 7.45 -6.69 4.38
CA TYR A 77 8.32 -6.80 3.22
C TYR A 77 9.30 -7.97 3.40
N ARG A 78 9.99 -8.04 4.54
CA ARG A 78 10.93 -9.13 4.86
C ARG A 78 10.26 -10.50 4.90
N GLN A 79 9.04 -10.56 5.44
CA GLN A 79 8.34 -11.83 5.63
C GLN A 79 7.75 -12.39 4.34
N HIS A 80 7.29 -11.53 3.42
CA HIS A 80 6.51 -11.95 2.25
C HIS A 80 7.17 -11.62 0.91
N ILE A 81 7.78 -10.45 0.75
CA ILE A 81 8.36 -10.00 -0.53
C ILE A 81 9.80 -10.47 -0.68
N GLU A 82 10.63 -10.23 0.34
CA GLU A 82 12.08 -10.52 0.30
C GLU A 82 12.39 -12.02 0.20
N LYS A 83 11.48 -12.87 0.73
CA LYS A 83 11.59 -14.33 0.59
C LYS A 83 11.28 -14.82 -0.83
N ASP A 84 10.55 -14.03 -1.62
CA ASP A 84 10.26 -14.34 -3.01
C ASP A 84 11.32 -13.71 -3.91
N GLY A 85 12.32 -14.51 -4.30
CA GLY A 85 13.44 -14.05 -5.12
C GLY A 85 13.04 -13.50 -6.50
N ALA A 86 11.83 -13.76 -7.00
CA ALA A 86 11.35 -13.16 -8.24
C ALA A 86 10.86 -11.73 -8.03
N LEU A 87 10.25 -11.43 -6.87
CA LEU A 87 9.74 -10.10 -6.55
C LEU A 87 10.83 -9.19 -5.96
N ASP A 88 11.68 -9.72 -5.07
CA ASP A 88 12.76 -8.93 -4.45
C ASP A 88 13.72 -8.32 -5.47
N ARG A 89 13.94 -9.00 -6.61
CA ARG A 89 14.76 -8.50 -7.72
C ARG A 89 14.07 -7.46 -8.61
N ARG A 90 12.76 -7.23 -8.42
CA ARG A 90 11.95 -6.32 -9.24
C ARG A 90 11.52 -5.07 -8.49
N PHE A 91 11.52 -5.13 -7.16
CA PHE A 91 11.29 -3.97 -6.32
C PHE A 91 12.61 -3.34 -5.90
N GLN A 92 12.70 -2.02 -6.04
CA GLN A 92 13.73 -1.23 -5.38
C GLN A 92 13.19 -0.83 -4.00
N LYS A 93 13.86 -1.26 -2.93
CA LYS A 93 13.53 -0.82 -1.57
C LYS A 93 13.86 0.66 -1.43
N VAL A 94 12.86 1.47 -1.06
CA VAL A 94 13.01 2.85 -0.60
C VAL A 94 12.56 2.87 0.85
N LEU A 95 13.50 3.07 1.77
CA LEU A 95 13.20 3.15 3.19
C LEU A 95 12.61 4.54 3.48
N VAL A 96 11.49 4.56 4.20
CA VAL A 96 10.86 5.77 4.68
C VAL A 96 10.99 5.76 6.19
N ASP A 97 11.81 6.67 6.70
CA ASP A 97 12.03 6.82 8.13
C ASP A 97 10.83 7.54 8.78
N PRO A 98 10.56 7.27 10.08
CA PRO A 98 9.57 8.03 10.80
C PRO A 98 9.94 9.52 10.84
N PRO A 99 8.95 10.43 10.80
CA PRO A 99 9.20 11.86 10.90
C PRO A 99 9.83 12.21 12.25
N SER A 100 10.67 13.22 12.28
CA SER A 100 11.15 13.84 13.52
C SER A 100 9.99 14.48 14.30
N ALA A 101 10.22 14.80 15.57
CA ALA A 101 9.22 15.50 16.39
C ALA A 101 8.80 16.85 15.77
N GLU A 102 9.75 17.61 15.22
CA GLU A 102 9.48 18.89 14.57
C GLU A 102 8.65 18.73 13.29
N GLU A 103 9.00 17.76 12.44
CA GLU A 103 8.22 17.42 11.25
C GLU A 103 6.81 16.93 11.60
N THR A 104 6.68 16.14 12.67
CA THR A 104 5.38 15.66 13.16
C THR A 104 4.51 16.82 13.63
N ILE A 105 5.07 17.79 14.38
CA ILE A 105 4.35 19.01 14.76
C ILE A 105 3.88 19.76 13.50
N HIS A 106 4.73 19.88 12.48
CA HIS A 106 4.36 20.53 11.22
C HIS A 106 3.23 19.79 10.48
N ILE A 107 3.29 18.46 10.42
CA ILE A 107 2.22 17.62 9.86
C ILE A 107 0.89 17.85 10.61
N LEU A 108 0.93 17.85 11.94
CA LEU A 108 -0.26 18.08 12.78
C LEU A 108 -0.84 19.48 12.58
N GLN A 109 0.01 20.51 12.45
CA GLN A 109 -0.43 21.87 12.14
C GLN A 109 -1.14 21.96 10.78
N ASN A 110 -0.66 21.23 9.76
CA ASN A 110 -1.27 21.23 8.43
C ASN A 110 -2.63 20.53 8.38
N ILE A 111 -2.88 19.56 9.26
CA ILE A 111 -4.19 18.87 9.36
C ILE A 111 -5.11 19.46 10.43
N LYS A 112 -4.59 20.32 11.31
CA LYS A 112 -5.29 20.93 12.45
C LYS A 112 -6.69 21.42 12.11
N SER A 113 -6.83 22.25 11.07
CA SER A 113 -8.10 22.87 10.68
C SER A 113 -9.20 21.84 10.39
N LYS A 114 -8.85 20.71 9.78
CA LYS A 114 -9.80 19.61 9.50
C LYS A 114 -10.32 18.96 10.79
N TYR A 115 -9.45 18.80 11.78
CA TYR A 115 -9.83 18.24 13.08
C TYR A 115 -10.60 19.23 13.94
N GLU A 116 -10.26 20.51 13.91
CA GLU A 116 -10.99 21.58 14.61
C GLU A 116 -12.42 21.69 14.09
N GLU A 117 -12.61 21.64 12.77
CA GLU A 117 -13.93 21.63 12.13
C GLU A 117 -14.75 20.41 12.55
N PHE A 118 -14.14 19.22 12.50
CA PHE A 118 -14.82 17.97 12.83
C PHE A 118 -15.21 17.90 14.33
N HIS A 119 -14.34 18.35 15.23
CA HIS A 119 -14.57 18.25 16.69
C HIS A 119 -15.22 19.49 17.30
N ARG A 120 -15.28 20.61 16.57
CA ARG A 120 -15.77 21.92 17.05
C ARG A 120 -15.00 22.42 18.27
N VAL A 121 -13.69 22.25 18.24
CA VAL A 121 -12.75 22.74 19.26
C VAL A 121 -11.59 23.46 18.60
N GLU A 122 -10.88 24.28 19.34
CA GLU A 122 -9.61 24.86 18.92
C GLU A 122 -8.46 24.15 19.64
N TYR A 123 -7.46 23.70 18.88
CA TYR A 123 -6.24 23.11 19.44
C TYR A 123 -5.17 24.19 19.56
N THR A 124 -4.64 24.40 20.77
CA THR A 124 -3.53 25.33 20.95
C THR A 124 -2.23 24.73 20.41
N ASN A 125 -1.26 25.59 20.08
CA ASN A 125 0.04 25.12 19.59
C ASN A 125 0.80 24.34 20.68
N GLU A 126 0.59 24.69 21.94
CA GLU A 126 1.14 23.99 23.10
C GLU A 126 0.55 22.58 23.22
N ALA A 127 -0.75 22.42 22.98
CA ALA A 127 -1.40 21.11 23.01
C ALA A 127 -0.88 20.20 21.89
N ILE A 128 -0.71 20.73 20.68
CA ILE A 128 -0.12 19.98 19.55
C ILE A 128 1.32 19.56 19.87
N SER A 129 2.13 20.49 20.39
CA SER A 129 3.52 20.20 20.75
C SER A 129 3.58 19.14 21.85
N ALA A 130 2.77 19.28 22.90
CA ALA A 130 2.69 18.31 23.99
C ALA A 130 2.25 16.93 23.49
N CYS A 131 1.31 16.85 22.54
CA CYS A 131 0.88 15.58 21.95
C CYS A 131 2.03 14.81 21.29
N VAL A 132 2.97 15.50 20.64
CA VAL A 132 4.10 14.84 19.96
C VAL A 132 5.20 14.44 20.95
N TYR A 133 5.51 15.28 21.93
CA TYR A 133 6.59 14.99 22.89
C TYR A 133 6.18 13.99 23.98
N LEU A 134 4.89 13.74 24.17
CA LEU A 134 4.36 12.82 25.18
C LEU A 134 3.84 11.49 24.60
N SER A 135 3.86 11.31 23.29
CA SER A 135 3.40 10.08 22.59
C SER A 135 4.44 8.96 22.59
#